data_AF-A0A0D8XFS8-F1
#
_entry.id   AF-A0A0D8XFS8-F1
#
_cell.length_a   1.000
_cell.length_b   1.000
_cell.length_c   1.000
_cell.angle_alpha   90.00
_cell.angle_beta   90.00
_cell.angle_gamma   90.00
#
_symmetry.space_group_name_H-M   'P 1'
#
loop_
_entity.id
_entity.type
_entity.pdbx_description
1 polymer ?
#
loop_
_entity_poly.entity_id
_entity_poly.type
_entity_poly.pdbx_seq_one_letter_code
_entity_poly.pdbx_strand_id
1 'polypeptide(L)'
;MKKKSPDEKLSSLRKLSTDVTFRLQKRVDTSDILFVASGAFNGLDKIVARRLDKKSLGFGTSSGELHVSSDDANSEQARKRDYLLSKADQGDLINFGIVPELVGRFPVLVPFHSFDQDLLVRVLTEPQNSLLTQLKLQFAIDNVDLTFSSEALQQVAQLALERKTGARALRSILEGVLLDAKFTVPGSDIESIHVTREAVLGEAEVEYTRRVVENKQAVSAM
;
A
#
# COMPACT_ATOMS: atom_id res chain seq x y z
N MET A 1 -54.46 31.46 37.03
CA MET A 1 -53.56 30.93 35.97
C MET A 1 -54.32 29.88 35.16
N LYS A 2 -54.70 30.16 33.91
CA LYS A 2 -55.46 29.22 33.06
C LYS A 2 -54.54 28.08 32.59
N LYS A 3 -54.90 26.83 32.90
CA LYS A 3 -54.19 25.63 32.40
C LYS A 3 -54.47 25.47 30.91
N LYS A 4 -53.43 25.42 30.07
CA LYS A 4 -53.53 25.13 28.62
C LYS A 4 -54.24 23.79 28.38
N SER A 5 -55.08 23.73 27.35
CA SER A 5 -55.84 22.53 26.99
C SER A 5 -54.92 21.40 26.49
N PRO A 6 -55.35 20.13 26.55
CA PRO A 6 -54.55 18.99 26.08
C PRO A 6 -54.11 19.12 24.61
N ASP A 7 -54.97 19.64 23.74
CA ASP A 7 -54.67 19.82 22.30
C ASP A 7 -53.63 20.92 22.02
N GLU A 8 -53.62 21.99 22.83
CA GLU A 8 -52.57 23.02 22.75
C GLU A 8 -51.19 22.48 23.17
N LYS A 9 -51.17 21.52 24.11
CA LYS A 9 -49.93 20.86 24.52
C LYS A 9 -49.43 19.89 23.45
N LEU A 10 -50.31 19.10 22.83
CA LEU A 10 -49.94 18.17 21.75
C LEU A 10 -49.47 18.91 20.49
N SER A 11 -50.10 20.02 20.11
CA SER A 11 -49.66 20.84 18.98
C SER A 11 -48.31 21.52 19.26
N SER A 12 -48.08 21.99 20.49
CA SER A 12 -46.78 22.54 20.91
C SER A 12 -45.68 21.48 20.95
N LEU A 13 -45.98 20.25 21.38
CA LEU A 13 -45.06 19.13 21.38
C LEU A 13 -44.72 18.63 19.97
N ARG A 14 -45.69 18.63 19.05
CA ARG A 14 -45.43 18.36 17.63
C ARG A 14 -44.54 19.42 17.00
N LYS A 15 -44.80 20.71 17.25
CA LYS A 15 -43.92 21.81 16.79
C LYS A 15 -42.51 21.69 17.37
N LEU A 16 -42.38 21.41 18.66
CA LEU A 16 -41.09 21.23 19.32
C LEU A 16 -40.35 20.00 18.78
N SER A 17 -41.05 18.89 18.51
CA SER A 17 -40.47 17.69 17.90
C SER A 17 -40.03 17.94 16.46
N THR A 18 -40.82 18.67 15.66
CA THR A 18 -40.45 19.08 14.30
C THR A 18 -39.26 20.05 14.30
N ASP A 19 -39.22 21.02 15.21
CA ASP A 19 -38.11 21.98 15.36
C ASP A 19 -36.83 21.31 15.87
N VAL A 20 -36.93 20.36 16.79
CA VAL A 20 -35.77 19.60 17.30
C VAL A 20 -35.22 18.64 16.23
N THR A 21 -36.11 18.02 15.44
CA THR A 21 -35.70 17.16 14.32
C THR A 21 -35.06 18.00 13.19
N PHE A 22 -35.55 19.22 12.96
CA PHE A 22 -34.99 20.16 11.98
C PHE A 22 -33.63 20.73 12.43
N ARG A 23 -33.44 20.98 13.74
CA ARG A 23 -32.15 21.46 14.30
C ARG A 23 -31.04 20.39 14.33
N LEU A 24 -31.35 19.12 14.08
CA LEU A 24 -30.37 18.02 14.12
C LEU A 24 -29.86 17.57 12.75
N GLN A 25 -30.38 18.08 11.63
CA GLN A 25 -29.74 17.92 10.32
C GLN A 25 -28.80 19.08 10.05
N LYS A 26 -27.59 19.03 10.64
CA LYS A 26 -26.48 19.87 10.17
C LYS A 26 -26.14 19.45 8.74
N ARG A 27 -26.61 20.20 7.76
CA ARG A 27 -26.13 20.09 6.38
C ARG A 27 -24.74 20.70 6.35
N VAL A 28 -23.74 19.88 6.06
CA VAL A 28 -22.36 20.33 5.86
C VAL A 28 -22.22 20.68 4.39
N ASP A 29 -21.82 21.92 4.11
CA ASP A 29 -21.42 22.33 2.77
C ASP A 29 -20.07 21.68 2.44
N THR A 30 -20.00 20.99 1.29
CA THR A 30 -18.80 20.27 0.84
C THR A 30 -18.09 20.98 -0.31
N SER A 31 -18.43 22.23 -0.62
CA SER A 31 -17.88 22.98 -1.75
C SER A 31 -16.35 23.14 -1.68
N ASP A 32 -15.80 23.31 -0.48
CA ASP A 32 -14.35 23.51 -0.25
C ASP A 32 -13.62 22.25 0.24
N ILE A 33 -14.27 21.08 0.20
CA ILE A 33 -13.63 19.81 0.56
C ILE A 33 -12.88 19.27 -0.64
N LEU A 34 -11.58 19.00 -0.49
CA LEU A 34 -10.80 18.30 -1.51
C LEU A 34 -11.21 16.82 -1.57
N PHE A 35 -11.64 16.38 -2.75
CA PHE A 35 -11.94 14.98 -3.01
C PHE A 35 -10.79 14.32 -3.79
N VAL A 36 -10.22 13.27 -3.22
CA VAL A 36 -9.25 12.39 -3.90
C VAL A 36 -9.90 11.03 -4.05
N ALA A 37 -10.08 10.58 -5.28
CA ALA A 37 -10.57 9.25 -5.61
C ALA A 37 -9.45 8.44 -6.27
N SER A 38 -9.30 7.18 -5.88
CA SER A 38 -8.29 6.28 -6.41
C SER A 38 -8.87 4.88 -6.62
N GLY A 39 -8.42 4.18 -7.65
CA GLY A 39 -8.85 2.82 -7.96
C GLY A 39 -7.89 2.11 -8.91
N ALA A 40 -8.04 0.79 -9.02
CA ALA A 40 -7.30 -0.02 -9.99
C ALA A 40 -8.15 -0.24 -11.25
N PHE A 41 -7.79 0.45 -12.33
CA PHE A 41 -8.53 0.43 -13.61
C PHE A 41 -7.94 -0.62 -14.57
N ASN A 42 -8.17 -1.90 -14.27
CA ASN A 42 -7.65 -3.01 -15.06
C ASN A 42 -8.19 -2.97 -16.49
N GLY A 43 -7.31 -2.88 -17.49
CA GLY A 43 -7.70 -2.83 -18.91
C GLY A 43 -7.92 -1.43 -19.48
N LEU A 44 -7.77 -0.37 -18.67
CA LEU A 44 -7.79 1.01 -19.16
C LEU A 44 -6.66 1.27 -20.16
N ASP A 45 -5.49 0.68 -19.94
CA ASP A 45 -4.34 0.67 -20.84
C ASP A 45 -4.72 0.23 -22.26
N LYS A 46 -5.55 -0.81 -22.39
CA LYS A 46 -6.02 -1.31 -23.70
C LYS A 46 -6.94 -0.33 -24.41
N ILE A 47 -7.77 0.41 -23.66
CA ILE A 47 -8.66 1.45 -24.21
C ILE A 47 -7.81 2.61 -24.72
N VAL A 48 -6.83 3.04 -23.93
CA VAL A 48 -5.89 4.10 -24.30
C VAL A 48 -5.09 3.71 -25.55
N ALA A 49 -4.54 2.50 -25.60
CA ALA A 49 -3.79 2.00 -26.75
C ALA A 49 -4.61 2.05 -28.04
N ARG A 50 -5.85 1.53 -28.03
CA ARG A 50 -6.76 1.58 -29.18
C ARG A 50 -7.05 3.01 -29.66
N ARG A 51 -7.15 3.97 -28.74
CA ARG A 51 -7.37 5.38 -29.09
C ARG A 51 -6.12 6.00 -29.74
N LEU A 52 -4.94 5.71 -29.22
CA LEU A 52 -3.68 6.20 -29.77
C LEU A 52 -3.39 5.60 -31.15
N ASP A 53 -3.64 4.31 -31.34
CA ASP A 53 -3.48 3.63 -32.63
C ASP A 53 -4.42 4.19 -33.70
N LYS A 54 -5.66 4.51 -33.35
CA LYS A 54 -6.61 5.17 -34.28
C LYS A 54 -6.14 6.56 -34.74
N LYS A 55 -5.39 7.30 -33.91
CA LYS A 55 -4.77 8.58 -34.31
C LYS A 55 -3.58 8.36 -35.26
N SER A 56 -2.89 7.24 -35.14
CA SER A 56 -1.68 6.91 -35.89
C SER A 56 -1.95 6.48 -37.35
N LEU A 57 -3.15 5.97 -37.66
CA LEU A 57 -3.55 5.58 -39.02
C LEU A 57 -3.48 6.72 -40.06
N GLY A 58 -3.31 7.98 -39.63
CA GLY A 58 -3.25 9.15 -40.51
C GLY A 58 -1.90 9.42 -41.18
N PHE A 59 -0.75 9.04 -40.60
CA PHE A 59 0.57 9.27 -41.20
C PHE A 59 1.63 8.30 -40.63
N GLY A 60 1.92 7.21 -41.36
CA GLY A 60 3.25 6.59 -41.40
C GLY A 60 3.83 5.86 -40.17
N THR A 61 3.09 5.56 -39.10
CA THR A 61 3.65 4.79 -37.97
C THR A 61 3.09 3.36 -37.91
N SER A 62 3.97 2.40 -37.61
CA SER A 62 3.70 0.97 -37.49
C SER A 62 2.65 0.68 -36.41
N SER A 63 1.42 0.41 -36.85
CA SER A 63 0.30 -0.06 -36.03
C SER A 63 0.68 -1.38 -35.34
N GLY A 64 1.03 -1.35 -34.05
CA GLY A 64 1.31 -2.57 -33.27
C GLY A 64 2.27 -2.41 -32.09
N GLU A 65 3.11 -1.37 -32.05
CA GLU A 65 4.13 -1.23 -30.99
C GLU A 65 3.56 -0.86 -29.61
N LEU A 66 2.41 -0.17 -29.58
CA LEU A 66 1.79 0.32 -28.35
C LEU A 66 0.94 -0.72 -27.61
N HIS A 67 0.77 -1.92 -28.19
CA HIS A 67 0.05 -2.99 -27.54
C HIS A 67 0.92 -3.76 -26.54
N VAL A 68 0.37 -4.02 -25.37
CA VAL A 68 0.96 -4.92 -24.37
C VAL A 68 0.68 -6.36 -24.84
N SER A 69 1.72 -7.07 -25.26
CA SER A 69 1.62 -8.49 -25.67
C SER A 69 1.88 -9.41 -24.48
N SER A 70 1.22 -10.57 -24.46
CA SER A 70 1.54 -11.64 -23.51
C SER A 70 2.96 -12.18 -23.66
N ASP A 71 3.55 -12.00 -24.84
CA ASP A 71 4.90 -12.48 -25.17
C ASP A 71 6.00 -11.50 -24.75
N ASP A 72 5.63 -10.26 -24.40
CA ASP A 72 6.57 -9.28 -23.86
C ASP A 72 7.08 -9.73 -22.48
N ALA A 73 8.35 -9.45 -22.17
CA ALA A 73 8.88 -9.63 -20.81
C ALA A 73 8.05 -8.81 -19.80
N ASN A 74 7.89 -9.30 -18.56
CA ASN A 74 7.09 -8.64 -17.52
C ASN A 74 7.49 -7.17 -17.30
N SER A 75 8.78 -6.84 -17.38
CA SER A 75 9.32 -5.48 -17.27
C SER A 75 8.85 -4.57 -18.42
N GLU A 76 8.85 -5.08 -19.65
CA GLU A 76 8.40 -4.35 -20.83
C GLU A 76 6.87 -4.17 -20.83
N GLN A 77 6.12 -5.19 -20.38
CA GLN A 77 4.68 -5.06 -20.16
C GLN A 77 4.36 -3.97 -19.14
N ALA A 78 5.12 -3.89 -18.04
CA ALA A 78 4.94 -2.84 -17.03
C ALA A 78 5.22 -1.45 -17.60
N ARG A 79 6.35 -1.28 -18.30
CA ARG A 79 6.72 0.00 -18.94
C ARG A 79 5.69 0.48 -19.96
N LYS A 80 5.22 -0.41 -20.85
CA LYS A 80 4.18 -0.08 -21.84
C LYS A 80 2.88 0.32 -21.15
N ARG A 81 2.44 -0.41 -20.12
CA ARG A 81 1.23 -0.04 -19.34
C ARG A 81 1.37 1.31 -18.67
N ASP A 82 2.49 1.55 -18.00
CA ASP A 82 2.75 2.82 -17.31
C ASP A 82 2.74 4.00 -18.31
N TYR A 83 3.35 3.81 -19.48
CA TYR A 83 3.30 4.79 -20.57
C TYR A 83 1.86 5.04 -21.04
N LEU A 84 1.08 3.99 -21.31
CA LEU A 84 -0.31 4.13 -21.74
C LEU A 84 -1.17 4.85 -20.70
N LEU A 85 -1.03 4.48 -19.42
CA LEU A 85 -1.76 5.16 -18.33
C LEU A 85 -1.35 6.62 -18.18
N SER A 86 -0.09 6.98 -18.44
CA SER A 86 0.38 8.38 -18.49
C SER A 86 -0.31 9.23 -19.56
N LYS A 87 -0.88 8.58 -20.58
CA LYS A 87 -1.62 9.23 -21.67
C LYS A 87 -3.14 9.15 -21.49
N ALA A 88 -3.65 8.55 -20.42
CA ALA A 88 -5.08 8.42 -20.19
C ALA A 88 -5.76 9.80 -20.10
N ASP A 89 -6.94 9.90 -20.68
CA ASP A 89 -7.80 11.08 -20.63
C ASP A 89 -9.20 10.72 -20.10
N GLN A 90 -10.00 11.74 -19.78
CA GLN A 90 -11.37 11.60 -19.29
C GLN A 90 -12.25 10.75 -20.23
N GLY A 91 -12.07 10.89 -21.54
CA GLY A 91 -12.79 10.08 -22.53
C GLY A 91 -12.51 8.58 -22.41
N ASP A 92 -11.30 8.19 -21.98
CA ASP A 92 -10.98 6.78 -21.77
C ASP A 92 -11.68 6.21 -20.53
N LEU A 93 -11.82 7.03 -19.47
CA LEU A 93 -12.59 6.67 -18.28
C LEU A 93 -14.09 6.51 -18.56
N ILE A 94 -14.63 7.34 -19.44
CA ILE A 94 -16.02 7.20 -19.90
C ILE A 94 -16.18 5.91 -20.70
N ASN A 95 -15.28 5.64 -21.66
CA ASN A 95 -15.28 4.39 -22.42
C ASN A 95 -15.03 3.15 -21.54
N PHE A 96 -14.33 3.31 -20.42
CA PHE A 96 -14.14 2.27 -19.41
C PHE A 96 -15.44 1.97 -18.64
N GLY A 97 -16.40 2.89 -18.62
CA GLY A 97 -17.72 2.72 -18.02
C GLY A 97 -18.04 3.68 -16.88
N ILE A 98 -17.21 4.70 -16.63
CA ILE A 98 -17.52 5.74 -15.63
C ILE A 98 -18.49 6.75 -16.23
N VAL A 99 -19.50 7.15 -15.45
CA VAL A 99 -20.52 8.11 -15.89
C VAL A 99 -19.89 9.49 -16.12
N PRO A 100 -20.16 10.20 -17.24
CA PRO A 100 -19.50 11.46 -17.57
C PRO A 100 -19.62 12.56 -16.52
N GLU A 101 -20.76 12.64 -15.81
CA GLU A 101 -21.01 13.62 -14.75
C GLU A 101 -20.06 13.44 -13.57
N LEU A 102 -19.64 12.20 -13.30
CA LEU A 102 -18.67 11.91 -12.27
C LEU A 102 -17.25 12.27 -12.75
N VAL A 103 -16.88 11.85 -13.96
CA VAL A 103 -15.57 12.16 -14.55
C VAL A 103 -15.35 13.68 -14.64
N GLY A 104 -16.37 14.44 -15.01
CA GLY A 104 -16.31 15.91 -15.07
C GLY A 104 -16.03 16.59 -13.73
N ARG A 105 -16.29 15.92 -12.59
CA ARG A 105 -15.95 16.41 -11.25
C ARG A 105 -14.50 16.08 -10.84
N PHE A 106 -13.82 15.22 -11.58
CA PHE A 106 -12.42 14.83 -11.35
C PHE A 106 -11.55 15.19 -12.56
N PRO A 107 -11.26 16.49 -12.78
CA PRO A 107 -10.54 16.93 -13.97
C PRO A 107 -9.04 16.56 -13.98
N VAL A 108 -8.47 16.30 -12.80
CA VAL A 108 -7.05 15.96 -12.63
C VAL A 108 -6.89 14.45 -12.50
N LEU A 109 -6.14 13.85 -13.43
CA LEU A 109 -5.80 12.44 -13.42
C LEU A 109 -4.33 12.27 -13.04
N VAL A 110 -4.07 11.40 -12.07
CA VAL A 110 -2.71 11.07 -11.61
C VAL A 110 -2.49 9.57 -11.78
N PRO A 111 -1.83 9.13 -12.86
CA PRO A 111 -1.51 7.72 -13.05
C PRO A 111 -0.34 7.31 -12.15
N PHE A 112 -0.43 6.11 -11.59
CA PHE A 112 0.66 5.49 -10.84
C PHE A 112 1.47 4.59 -11.77
N HIS A 113 2.79 4.58 -11.57
CA HIS A 113 3.68 3.64 -12.25
C HIS A 113 3.76 2.32 -11.48
N SER A 114 4.21 1.28 -12.18
CA SER A 114 4.47 -0.03 -11.59
C SER A 114 5.62 0.06 -10.59
N PHE A 115 5.62 -0.84 -9.59
CA PHE A 115 6.74 -0.97 -8.66
C PHE A 115 7.94 -1.58 -9.37
N ASP A 116 9.11 -0.98 -9.19
CA ASP A 116 10.40 -1.61 -9.48
C ASP A 116 11.05 -2.09 -8.19
N GLN A 117 12.19 -2.78 -8.32
CA GLN A 117 12.89 -3.38 -7.19
C GLN A 117 13.38 -2.29 -6.23
N ASP A 118 13.95 -1.21 -6.76
CA ASP A 118 14.51 -0.11 -5.97
C ASP A 118 13.42 0.60 -5.17
N LEU A 119 12.25 0.87 -5.77
CA LEU A 119 11.12 1.48 -5.07
C LEU A 119 10.60 0.59 -3.95
N LEU A 120 10.57 -0.73 -4.14
CA LEU A 120 10.17 -1.65 -3.07
C LEU A 120 11.17 -1.67 -1.92
N VAL A 121 12.48 -1.60 -2.21
CA VAL A 121 13.51 -1.43 -1.16
C VAL A 121 13.30 -0.11 -0.43
N ARG A 122 13.04 0.98 -1.14
CA ARG A 122 12.75 2.29 -0.52
C ARG A 122 11.49 2.25 0.35
N VAL A 123 10.44 1.55 -0.08
CA VAL A 123 9.22 1.33 0.72
C VAL A 123 9.52 0.56 2.02
N LEU A 124 10.48 -0.36 2.01
CA LEU A 124 10.92 -1.09 3.21
C LEU A 124 11.73 -0.23 4.18
N THR A 125 12.48 0.77 3.70
CA THR A 125 13.52 1.46 4.49
C THR A 125 13.22 2.92 4.81
N GLU A 126 12.69 3.71 3.87
CA GLU A 126 12.60 5.17 3.97
C GLU A 126 11.42 5.71 4.79
N PRO A 127 10.19 5.14 4.71
CA PRO A 127 9.08 5.67 5.48
C PRO A 127 9.35 5.65 6.99
N GLN A 128 8.94 6.70 7.72
CA GLN A 128 9.11 6.75 9.18
C GLN A 128 8.51 5.51 9.87
N ASN A 129 7.34 5.08 9.39
CA ASN A 129 6.65 3.87 9.85
C ASN A 129 6.82 2.72 8.84
N SER A 130 8.03 2.52 8.32
CA SER A 130 8.33 1.42 7.41
C SER A 130 8.17 0.05 8.06
N LEU A 131 8.04 -0.98 7.22
CA LEU A 131 7.89 -2.34 7.69
C LEU A 131 9.13 -2.82 8.47
N LEU A 132 10.34 -2.40 8.06
CA LEU A 132 11.56 -2.73 8.80
C LEU A 132 11.59 -2.03 10.16
N THR A 133 11.19 -0.76 10.25
CA THR A 133 11.10 -0.05 11.54
C THR A 133 10.13 -0.76 12.48
N GLN A 134 8.96 -1.18 11.97
CA GLN A 134 7.97 -1.94 12.75
C GLN A 134 8.54 -3.28 13.26
N LEU A 135 9.26 -4.03 12.42
CA LEU A 135 9.86 -5.31 12.80
C LEU A 135 11.00 -5.12 13.82
N LYS A 136 11.87 -4.13 13.62
CA LYS A 136 12.93 -3.80 14.59
C LYS A 136 12.35 -3.46 15.95
N LEU A 137 11.30 -2.64 15.99
CA LEU A 137 10.60 -2.31 17.23
C LEU A 137 9.97 -3.55 17.88
N GLN A 138 9.44 -4.48 17.09
CA GLN A 138 8.89 -5.73 17.60
C GLN A 138 9.95 -6.56 18.33
N PHE A 139 11.13 -6.76 17.75
CA PHE A 139 12.22 -7.50 18.39
C PHE A 139 12.89 -6.74 19.54
N ALA A 140 12.91 -5.41 19.48
CA ALA A 140 13.44 -4.57 20.55
C ALA A 140 12.67 -4.71 21.87
N ILE A 141 11.39 -5.13 21.84
CA ILE A 141 10.61 -5.45 23.05
C ILE A 141 11.27 -6.59 23.85
N ASP A 142 11.88 -7.55 23.15
CA ASP A 142 12.63 -8.66 23.75
C ASP A 142 14.12 -8.33 23.97
N ASN A 143 14.52 -7.06 23.80
CA ASN A 143 15.91 -6.58 23.82
C ASN A 143 16.81 -7.28 22.80
N VAL A 144 16.27 -7.54 21.59
CA VAL A 144 17.02 -8.11 20.47
C VAL A 144 17.13 -7.11 19.32
N ASP A 145 18.35 -6.90 18.83
CA ASP A 145 18.60 -6.04 17.68
C ASP A 145 18.43 -6.81 16.36
N LEU A 146 17.48 -6.38 15.52
CA LEU A 146 17.24 -6.97 14.20
C LEU A 146 17.92 -6.16 13.09
N THR A 147 18.76 -6.81 12.30
CA THR A 147 19.48 -6.22 11.16
C THR A 147 19.30 -7.02 9.89
N PHE A 148 19.44 -6.35 8.74
CA PHE A 148 19.32 -6.94 7.41
C PHE A 148 20.51 -6.51 6.57
N SER A 149 21.07 -7.44 5.81
CA SER A 149 21.99 -7.14 4.72
C SER A 149 21.28 -6.42 3.57
N SER A 150 22.02 -5.65 2.77
CA SER A 150 21.44 -4.93 1.62
C SER A 150 20.92 -5.90 0.55
N GLU A 151 21.62 -7.02 0.39
CA GLU A 151 21.31 -8.12 -0.50
C GLU A 151 20.03 -8.83 -0.07
N ALA A 152 19.80 -9.01 1.24
CA ALA A 152 18.54 -9.54 1.75
C ALA A 152 17.35 -8.64 1.36
N LEU A 153 17.48 -7.32 1.53
CA LEU A 153 16.42 -6.37 1.18
C LEU A 153 16.11 -6.39 -0.32
N GLN A 154 17.15 -6.44 -1.16
CA GLN A 154 17.01 -6.59 -2.60
C GLN A 154 16.32 -7.91 -2.97
N GLN A 155 16.66 -9.01 -2.30
CA GLN A 155 16.06 -10.32 -2.54
C GLN A 155 14.57 -10.36 -2.11
N VAL A 156 14.22 -9.73 -0.98
CA VAL A 156 12.82 -9.58 -0.55
C VAL A 156 12.03 -8.78 -1.58
N ALA A 157 12.58 -7.67 -2.09
CA ALA A 157 11.95 -6.86 -3.12
C ALA A 157 11.75 -7.65 -4.43
N GLN A 158 12.75 -8.43 -4.85
CA GLN A 158 12.67 -9.29 -6.03
C GLN A 158 11.56 -10.33 -5.90
N LEU A 159 11.50 -11.06 -4.78
CA LEU A 159 10.44 -12.03 -4.51
C LEU A 159 9.04 -11.39 -4.49
N ALA A 160 8.92 -10.14 -4.01
CA ALA A 160 7.65 -9.42 -4.01
C ALA A 160 7.19 -9.04 -5.43
N LEU A 161 8.10 -8.70 -6.33
CA LEU A 161 7.80 -8.47 -7.75
C LEU A 161 7.29 -9.73 -8.44
N GLU A 162 7.94 -10.87 -8.20
CA GLU A 162 7.55 -12.17 -8.76
C GLU A 162 6.14 -12.58 -8.34
N ARG A 163 5.75 -12.26 -7.10
CA ARG A 163 4.40 -12.52 -6.57
C ARG A 163 3.31 -11.59 -7.11
N LYS A 164 3.63 -10.62 -7.98
CA LYS A 164 2.68 -9.68 -8.65
C LYS A 164 1.68 -8.96 -7.73
N THR A 165 1.97 -8.88 -6.43
CA THR A 165 1.11 -8.25 -5.42
C THR A 165 1.69 -6.95 -4.86
N GLY A 166 2.86 -6.54 -5.37
CA GLY A 166 3.54 -5.28 -5.03
C GLY A 166 3.95 -5.20 -3.56
N ALA A 167 3.88 -4.01 -2.97
CA ALA A 167 4.29 -3.76 -1.59
C ALA A 167 3.55 -4.61 -0.53
N ARG A 168 2.37 -5.17 -0.86
CA ARG A 168 1.62 -6.05 0.05
C ARG A 168 2.34 -7.37 0.32
N ALA A 169 3.07 -7.90 -0.68
CA ALA A 169 3.84 -9.14 -0.52
C ALA A 169 5.01 -9.00 0.45
N LEU A 170 5.59 -7.81 0.58
CA LEU A 170 6.76 -7.55 1.41
C LEU A 170 6.56 -8.02 2.85
N ARG A 171 5.39 -7.75 3.44
CA ARG A 171 5.03 -8.19 4.79
C ARG A 171 5.01 -9.70 4.91
N SER A 172 4.31 -10.38 4.01
CA SER A 172 4.20 -11.84 4.05
C SER A 172 5.55 -12.52 3.87
N ILE A 173 6.44 -11.98 3.02
CA ILE A 173 7.78 -12.52 2.82
C ILE A 173 8.61 -12.37 4.10
N LEU A 174 8.67 -11.15 4.66
CA LEU A 174 9.43 -10.90 5.89
C LEU A 174 8.89 -11.67 7.09
N GLU A 175 7.57 -11.80 7.23
CA GLU A 175 6.97 -12.61 8.30
C GLU A 175 7.30 -14.10 8.16
N GLY A 176 7.42 -14.61 6.93
CA GLY A 176 7.88 -15.98 6.68
C GLY A 176 9.33 -16.19 7.08
N VAL A 177 10.24 -15.29 6.65
CA VAL A 177 11.68 -15.37 6.96
C VAL A 177 11.95 -15.28 8.46
N LEU A 178 11.18 -14.45 9.18
CA LEU A 178 11.36 -14.22 10.61
C LEU A 178 10.51 -15.14 11.49
N LEU A 179 9.79 -16.11 10.91
CA LEU A 179 8.84 -16.92 11.66
C LEU A 179 9.54 -17.69 12.79
N ASP A 180 10.59 -18.43 12.45
CA ASP A 180 11.34 -19.23 13.43
C ASP A 180 12.01 -18.35 14.47
N ALA A 181 12.62 -17.24 14.04
CA ALA A 181 13.23 -16.27 14.95
C ALA A 181 12.24 -15.70 15.98
N LYS A 182 10.98 -15.45 15.57
CA LYS A 182 9.92 -14.99 16.48
C LYS A 182 9.53 -16.03 17.54
N PHE A 183 9.69 -17.33 17.24
CA PHE A 183 9.49 -18.39 18.23
C PHE A 183 10.70 -18.61 19.12
N THR A 184 11.91 -18.46 18.59
CA THR A 184 13.16 -18.72 19.33
C THR A 184 13.57 -17.58 20.26
N VAL A 185 13.31 -16.32 19.88
CA VAL A 185 13.78 -15.15 20.64
C VAL A 185 13.19 -15.03 22.06
N PRO A 186 11.88 -15.17 22.28
CA PRO A 186 11.29 -14.91 23.59
C PRO A 186 11.89 -15.82 24.69
N GLY A 187 12.51 -15.20 25.70
CA GLY A 187 13.14 -15.92 26.82
C GLY A 187 14.48 -16.59 26.51
N SER A 188 15.12 -16.26 25.39
CA SER A 188 16.44 -16.78 25.00
C SER A 188 17.61 -15.88 25.42
N ASP A 189 18.84 -16.34 25.17
CA ASP A 189 20.09 -15.61 25.35
C ASP A 189 20.54 -14.82 24.11
N ILE A 190 19.65 -14.66 23.12
CA ILE A 190 19.94 -13.95 21.87
C ILE A 190 20.04 -12.44 22.13
N GLU A 191 21.03 -11.81 21.51
CA GLU A 191 21.29 -10.37 21.56
C GLU A 191 20.96 -9.70 20.22
N SER A 192 21.33 -10.31 19.10
CA SER A 192 21.03 -9.77 17.78
C SER A 192 20.73 -10.84 16.74
N ILE A 193 19.92 -10.47 15.75
CA ILE A 193 19.59 -11.26 14.57
C ILE A 193 20.10 -10.52 13.33
N HIS A 194 20.79 -11.25 12.45
CA HIS A 194 21.18 -10.76 11.14
C HIS A 194 20.54 -11.59 10.02
N VAL A 195 19.82 -10.92 9.12
CA VAL A 195 19.14 -11.54 7.98
C VAL A 195 19.97 -11.36 6.71
N THR A 196 20.39 -12.49 6.15
CA THR A 196 21.18 -12.59 4.91
C THR A 196 20.30 -12.93 3.71
N ARG A 197 20.87 -12.86 2.50
CA ARG A 197 20.16 -13.19 1.26
C ARG A 197 19.73 -14.66 1.24
N GLU A 198 20.59 -15.54 1.71
CA GLU A 198 20.41 -16.99 1.75
C GLU A 198 19.24 -17.36 2.68
N ALA A 199 19.11 -16.66 3.81
CA ALA A 199 17.97 -16.81 4.72
C ALA A 199 16.64 -16.40 4.07
N VAL A 200 16.65 -15.37 3.22
CA VAL A 200 15.45 -14.95 2.46
C VAL A 200 15.08 -15.98 1.39
N LEU A 201 16.05 -16.68 0.81
CA LEU A 201 15.84 -17.76 -0.15
C LEU A 201 15.41 -19.08 0.50
N GLY A 202 15.55 -19.21 1.82
CA GLY A 202 15.33 -20.46 2.56
C GLY A 202 16.46 -21.47 2.40
N GLU A 203 17.64 -21.02 1.98
CA GLU A 203 18.85 -21.84 1.81
C GLU A 203 19.68 -21.94 3.11
N ALA A 204 19.50 -20.98 4.01
CA ALA A 204 20.16 -20.93 5.32
C ALA A 204 19.17 -20.43 6.39
N GLU A 205 19.52 -20.64 7.67
CA GLU A 205 18.81 -20.00 8.78
C GLU A 205 19.32 -18.57 9.00
N VAL A 206 18.54 -17.75 9.72
CA VAL A 206 19.01 -16.41 10.13
C VAL A 206 20.16 -16.53 11.13
N GLU A 207 21.07 -15.56 11.12
CA GLU A 207 22.24 -15.59 11.99
C GLU A 207 21.90 -15.01 13.36
N TYR A 208 22.21 -15.76 14.42
CA TYR A 208 21.99 -15.35 15.80
C TYR A 208 23.32 -15.02 16.49
N THR A 209 23.39 -13.86 17.13
CA THR A 209 24.46 -13.54 18.10
C THR A 209 23.89 -13.65 19.50
N ARG A 210 24.59 -14.35 20.39
CA ARG A 210 24.16 -14.59 21.77
C ARG A 210 25.01 -13.80 22.75
N ARG A 211 24.39 -13.37 23.85
CA ARG A 211 25.05 -12.63 24.92
C ARG A 211 26.07 -13.55 25.60
N VAL A 212 27.33 -13.10 25.68
CA VAL A 212 28.36 -13.82 26.44
C VAL A 212 28.06 -13.67 27.93
N VAL A 213 27.70 -14.77 28.60
CA VAL A 213 27.54 -14.78 30.06
C VAL A 213 28.93 -14.89 30.68
N GLU A 214 29.51 -13.75 31.10
CA GLU A 214 30.72 -13.77 31.93
C GLU A 214 30.41 -14.42 33.29
N ASN A 215 30.98 -15.60 33.52
CA ASN A 215 30.79 -16.36 34.74
C ASN A 215 31.62 -15.73 35.88
N LYS A 216 31.03 -14.78 36.63
CA LYS A 216 31.66 -14.05 37.75
C LYS A 216 31.96 -14.91 39.01
N GLN A 217 32.04 -16.24 38.92
CA GLN A 217 32.29 -17.11 40.08
C GLN A 217 33.77 -17.45 40.36
N ALA A 218 34.74 -16.99 39.55
CA ALA A 218 36.15 -17.36 39.75
C ALA A 218 37.04 -16.35 40.51
N VAL A 219 36.55 -15.15 40.86
CA VAL A 219 37.42 -14.08 41.42
C VAL A 219 37.26 -13.87 42.94
N SER A 220 36.43 -14.68 43.62
CA SER A 220 36.27 -14.60 45.08
C SER A 220 37.04 -15.69 45.86
N ALA A 221 37.91 -16.46 45.19
CA ALA A 221 38.67 -17.55 45.79
C ALA A 221 40.20 -17.44 45.56
N MET A 222 40.73 -16.22 45.46
CA MET A 222 42.17 -15.95 45.60
C MET A 222 42.39 -14.87 46.66
#